data_AF-A0A252A6J3-F1
#
_entry.id   AF-A0A252A6J3-F1
#
_cell.length_a   1.000
_cell.length_b   1.000
_cell.length_c   1.000
_cell.angle_alpha   90.00
_cell.angle_beta   90.00
_cell.angle_gamma   90.00
#
_symmetry.space_group_name_H-M   'P 1'
#
loop_
_entity.id
_entity.type
_entity.pdbx_description
1 polymer ?
#
loop_
_entity_poly.entity_id
_entity_poly.type
_entity_poly.pdbx_seq_one_letter_code
_entity_poly.pdbx_strand_id
1 'polypeptide(L)'
;DITLRCRDVAHFIEVVGCCARDRVVRNAIEKRGLIRTEQREKFYESRGIQPTMIFIDHFARPQELKAQCAALIERVLRDADGRKKP
;
A
#
# COMPACT_ATOMS: atom_id res chain seq x y z
N ASP A 1 0.54 7.66 -3.01
CA ASP A 1 1.50 6.58 -2.77
C ASP A 1 2.48 7.03 -1.70
N ILE A 2 2.94 6.10 -0.87
CA ILE A 2 3.94 6.33 0.17
C ILE A 2 4.98 5.20 0.03
N THR A 3 6.27 5.52 0.13
CA THR A 3 7.32 4.50 0.17
C THR A 3 7.97 4.50 1.54
N LEU A 4 7.97 3.35 2.20
CA LEU A 4 8.74 3.11 3.42
C LEU A 4 10.11 2.55 3.04
N ARG A 5 11.19 3.25 3.41
CA ARG A 5 12.56 2.86 3.09
C ARG A 5 13.36 2.60 4.36
N CYS A 6 14.13 1.52 4.37
CA CYS A 6 15.13 1.24 5.40
C CYS A 6 16.35 0.62 4.73
N ARG A 7 17.49 1.32 4.75
CA ARG A 7 18.72 0.92 4.05
C ARG A 7 18.45 0.63 2.56
N ASP A 8 18.73 -0.58 2.11
CA ASP A 8 18.54 -1.09 0.74
C ASP A 8 17.12 -1.68 0.50
N VAL A 9 16.28 -1.73 1.52
CA VAL A 9 14.90 -2.21 1.42
C VAL A 9 13.95 -1.03 1.18
N ALA A 10 13.04 -1.21 0.22
CA ALA A 10 11.94 -0.30 -0.04
C ALA A 10 10.63 -1.09 -0.09
N HIS A 11 9.62 -0.61 0.62
CA HIS A 11 8.27 -1.15 0.61
C HIS A 11 7.27 -0.08 0.17
N PHE A 12 6.39 -0.44 -0.76
CA PHE A 12 5.41 0.48 -1.33
C PHE A 12 4.08 0.36 -0.59
N ILE A 13 3.48 1.51 -0.29
CA ILE A 13 2.19 1.63 0.36
C ILE A 13 1.28 2.43 -0.57
N GLU A 14 0.13 1.86 -0.88
CA GLU A 14 -0.88 2.49 -1.70
C GLU A 14 -2.08 2.84 -0.81
N VAL A 15 -2.44 4.13 -0.77
CA VAL A 15 -3.65 4.58 -0.06
C VAL A 15 -4.81 4.61 -1.06
N VAL A 16 -5.79 3.76 -0.81
CA VAL A 16 -6.82 3.39 -1.78
C VAL A 16 -8.16 3.98 -1.35
N GLY A 17 -8.79 4.73 -2.24
CA GLY A 17 -10.15 5.22 -2.02
C GLY A 17 -11.17 4.09 -1.96
N CYS A 18 -12.30 4.32 -1.28
CA CYS A 18 -13.33 3.30 -1.03
C CYS A 18 -13.84 2.61 -2.32
N CYS A 19 -13.86 3.32 -3.45
CA CYS A 19 -14.29 2.81 -4.74
C CYS A 19 -13.43 1.67 -5.31
N ALA A 20 -12.17 1.54 -4.90
CA ALA A 20 -11.28 0.49 -5.41
C ALA A 20 -11.39 -0.84 -4.66
N ARG A 21 -11.99 -0.86 -3.45
CA ARG A 21 -12.26 -2.10 -2.72
C ARG A 21 -13.32 -2.94 -3.44
N ASP A 22 -14.45 -2.31 -3.77
CA ASP A 22 -15.60 -2.99 -4.38
C ASP A 22 -15.70 -2.77 -5.90
N ARG A 23 -14.77 -1.99 -6.46
CA ARG A 23 -14.76 -1.52 -7.87
C ARG A 23 -16.06 -0.83 -8.30
N VAL A 24 -16.77 -0.21 -7.37
CA VAL A 24 -17.99 0.57 -7.62
C VAL A 24 -17.66 2.06 -7.68
N VAL A 25 -18.16 2.74 -8.72
CA VAL A 25 -17.97 4.19 -8.92
C VAL A 25 -19.32 4.88 -9.11
N ARG A 26 -19.52 6.01 -8.43
CA ARG A 26 -20.79 6.76 -8.39
C ARG A 26 -20.74 8.07 -9.16
N ASN A 27 -19.54 8.54 -9.49
CA ASN A 27 -19.32 9.78 -10.20
C ASN A 27 -18.00 9.75 -10.98
N ALA A 28 -17.80 10.76 -11.83
CA ALA A 28 -16.61 10.87 -12.67
C ALA A 28 -15.29 11.01 -11.87
N ILE A 29 -15.35 11.56 -10.65
CA ILE A 29 -14.17 11.71 -9.78
C ILE A 29 -13.71 10.34 -9.30
N GLU A 30 -14.64 9.53 -8.78
CA GLU A 30 -14.36 8.16 -8.33
C GLU A 30 -13.88 7.28 -9.48
N LYS A 31 -14.47 7.42 -10.68
CA LYS A 31 -14.00 6.71 -11.88
C LYS A 31 -12.55 7.04 -12.22
N ARG A 32 -12.16 8.33 -12.17
CA ARG A 32 -10.75 8.72 -12.37
C ARG A 32 -9.83 8.19 -11.28
N GLY A 33 -10.31 8.17 -10.03
CA GLY A 33 -9.59 7.56 -8.90
C GLY A 33 -9.30 6.08 -9.15
N LEU A 34 -10.32 5.31 -9.51
CA LEU A 34 -10.21 3.88 -9.79
C LEU A 34 -9.25 3.59 -10.94
N ILE A 35 -9.37 4.30 -12.08
CA ILE A 35 -8.46 4.13 -13.23
C ILE A 35 -6.99 4.34 -12.81
N ARG A 36 -6.72 5.36 -11.98
CA ARG A 36 -5.35 5.61 -11.50
C ARG A 36 -4.86 4.49 -10.59
N THR A 37 -5.71 3.94 -9.73
CA THR A 37 -5.37 2.78 -8.89
C THR A 37 -5.06 1.57 -9.75
N GLU A 38 -5.89 1.24 -10.74
CA GLU A 38 -5.68 0.11 -11.66
C GLU A 38 -4.39 0.26 -12.47
N GLN A 39 -4.05 1.49 -12.90
CA GLN A 39 -2.77 1.77 -13.57
C GLN A 39 -1.57 1.50 -12.65
N ARG A 40 -1.67 1.87 -11.37
CA ARG A 40 -0.62 1.58 -10.38
C ARG A 40 -0.53 0.10 -10.05
N GLU A 41 -1.66 -0.60 -9.91
CA GLU A 41 -1.70 -2.07 -9.74
C GLU A 41 -0.94 -2.77 -10.88
N LYS A 42 -1.23 -2.41 -12.14
CA LYS A 42 -0.51 -2.95 -13.31
C LYS A 42 0.98 -2.63 -13.29
N PHE A 43 1.36 -1.42 -12.86
CA PHE A 43 2.77 -1.06 -12.71
C PHE A 43 3.46 -1.94 -11.67
N TYR A 44 2.87 -2.10 -10.49
CA TYR A 44 3.43 -2.94 -9.43
C TYR A 44 3.54 -4.41 -9.88
N GLU A 45 2.50 -4.95 -10.49
CA GLU A 45 2.49 -6.31 -11.06
C GLU A 45 3.62 -6.49 -12.09
N SER A 46 3.78 -5.55 -13.03
CA SER A 46 4.84 -5.60 -14.04
C SER A 46 6.26 -5.58 -13.48
N ARG A 47 6.42 -5.18 -12.21
CA ARG A 47 7.70 -5.10 -11.50
C ARG A 47 7.85 -6.18 -10.43
N GLY A 48 6.88 -7.09 -10.29
CA GLY A 48 6.87 -8.07 -9.21
C GLY A 48 6.78 -7.43 -7.81
N ILE A 49 6.23 -6.21 -7.71
CA ILE A 49 6.08 -5.48 -6.46
C ILE A 49 4.72 -5.81 -5.87
N GLN A 50 4.68 -6.19 -4.60
CA GLN A 50 3.43 -6.34 -3.85
C GLN A 50 3.29 -5.18 -2.84
N PRO A 51 2.52 -4.12 -3.17
CA PRO A 51 2.33 -3.01 -2.24
C PRO A 51 1.42 -3.41 -1.07
N THR A 52 1.54 -2.70 0.04
CA THR A 52 0.50 -2.74 1.09
C THR A 52 -0.62 -1.77 0.72
N MET A 53 -1.82 -2.30 0.54
CA MET A 53 -3.02 -1.49 0.29
C MET A 53 -3.62 -1.04 1.63
N ILE A 54 -3.73 0.28 1.83
CA ILE A 54 -4.43 0.90 2.95
C ILE A 54 -5.69 1.55 2.40
N PHE A 55 -6.84 0.99 2.71
CA PHE A 55 -8.12 1.53 2.25
C PHE A 55 -8.57 2.69 3.16
N ILE A 56 -9.25 3.68 2.59
CA ILE A 56 -9.74 4.85 3.34
C ILE A 56 -10.65 4.44 4.51
N ASP A 57 -11.43 3.36 4.37
CA ASP A 57 -12.28 2.84 5.44
C ASP A 57 -11.50 2.35 6.67
N HIS A 58 -10.23 1.96 6.53
CA HIS A 58 -9.37 1.61 7.65
C HIS A 58 -9.13 2.80 8.60
N PHE A 59 -9.24 4.04 8.11
CA PHE A 59 -9.12 5.23 8.96
C PHE A 59 -10.27 5.35 9.97
N ALA A 60 -11.42 4.70 9.71
CA ALA A 60 -12.50 4.60 10.69
C ALA A 60 -12.15 3.70 11.89
N ARG A 61 -11.05 2.93 11.80
CA ARG A 61 -10.55 2.03 12.85
C ARG A 61 -9.08 2.33 13.18
N PRO A 62 -8.80 3.48 13.82
CA PRO A 62 -7.45 4.01 13.95
C PRO A 62 -6.50 3.08 14.73
N GLN A 63 -7.00 2.32 15.70
CA GLN A 63 -6.15 1.38 16.46
C GLN A 63 -5.73 0.17 15.61
N GLU A 64 -6.64 -0.39 14.81
CA GLU A 64 -6.33 -1.47 13.86
C GLU A 64 -5.34 -0.99 12.80
N LEU A 65 -5.57 0.20 12.24
CA LEU A 65 -4.66 0.80 11.27
C LEU A 65 -3.27 1.05 11.87
N LYS A 66 -3.19 1.54 13.12
CA LYS A 66 -1.92 1.72 13.82
C LYS A 66 -1.18 0.40 14.00
N ALA A 67 -1.87 -0.66 14.42
CA ALA A 67 -1.29 -1.99 14.55
C ALA A 67 -0.78 -2.53 13.20
N GLN A 68 -1.55 -2.35 12.12
CA GLN A 68 -1.14 -2.71 10.76
C GLN A 68 0.14 -1.97 10.34
N CYS A 69 0.21 -0.65 10.58
CA CYS A 69 1.39 0.16 10.29
C CYS A 69 2.61 -0.25 11.12
N ALA A 70 2.43 -0.56 12.40
CA ALA A 70 3.53 -1.02 13.26
C ALA A 70 4.11 -2.36 12.76
N ALA A 71 3.24 -3.34 12.46
CA ALA A 71 3.65 -4.62 11.90
C ALA A 71 4.38 -4.48 10.55
N LEU A 72 3.94 -3.52 9.72
CA LEU A 72 4.61 -3.21 8.46
C LEU A 72 6.03 -2.66 8.68
N ILE A 73 6.19 -1.73 9.61
CA ILE A 73 7.50 -1.16 9.96
C ILE A 73 8.43 -2.26 10.47
N GLU A 74 7.96 -3.11 11.39
CA GLU A 74 8.74 -4.23 11.91
C GLU A 74 9.19 -5.19 10.81
N ARG A 75 8.30 -5.52 9.86
CA ARG A 75 8.66 -6.38 8.72
C ARG A 75 9.78 -5.76 7.90
N VAL A 76 9.66 -4.48 7.52
CA VAL A 76 10.67 -3.79 6.72
C VAL A 76 12.01 -3.70 7.45
N LEU A 77 11.99 -3.48 8.76
CA LEU A 77 13.21 -3.51 9.59
C LEU A 77 13.85 -4.90 9.58
N ARG A 78 13.06 -5.97 9.79
CA ARG A 78 13.55 -7.36 9.74
C ARG A 78 14.15 -7.70 8.37
N ASP A 79 13.51 -7.30 7.27
CA ASP A 79 14.01 -7.54 5.92
C ASP A 79 15.35 -6.83 5.70
N ALA A 80 15.49 -5.60 6.22
CA ALA A 80 16.73 -4.82 6.13
C ALA A 80 17.85 -5.36 7.03
N ASP A 81 17.54 -6.08 8.11
CA ASP A 81 18.52 -6.76 8.96
C ASP A 81 18.87 -8.16 8.43
N GLY A 82 17.92 -8.89 7.84
CA GLY A 82 18.13 -10.21 7.26
C GLY A 82 19.04 -10.22 6.04
N ARG A 83 19.10 -9.12 5.28
CA ARG A 83 20.05 -8.91 4.16
C ARG A 83 21.49 -8.63 4.60
N LYS A 84 21.80 -8.57 5.90
CA LYS A 84 23.17 -8.38 6.41
C LYS A 84 24.07 -9.62 6.36
N LYS A 85 23.61 -10.78 5.87
CA LYS A 85 24.50 -11.93 5.68
C LYS A 85 25.08 -11.93 4.26
N PRO A 86 26.42 -11.85 4.11
CA PRO A 86 27.09 -11.94 2.81
C PRO A 86 26.91 -13.32 2.16
#